data_AF-A0A835IVP0-F1
#
_entry.id   AF-A0A835IVP0-F1
#
_cell.length_a   1.000
_cell.length_b   1.000
_cell.length_c   1.000
_cell.angle_alpha   90.00
_cell.angle_beta   90.00
_cell.angle_gamma   90.00
#
_symmetry.space_group_name_H-M   'P 1'
#
loop_
_entity.id
_entity.type
_entity.pdbx_description
1 polymer ?
#
loop_
_entity_poly.entity_id
_entity_poly.type
_entity_poly.pdbx_seq_one_letter_code
_entity_poly.pdbx_strand_id
1 'polypeptide(L)'
;MEREMKETKLSKAISDEIWIKILETGIDNSILKFKDICHFSECCKNLNKLSNKETLWSTLLTIDFPRDHNQDNDEVEDDSSESFATKKAVYMDRLKKYIKQEWADLRSEILKHERGLN
;
A
#
# COMPACT_ATOMS: atom_id res chain seq x y z
N MET A 1 -10.58 38.50 -28.93
CA MET A 1 -9.58 37.45 -29.27
C MET A 1 -8.86 36.99 -27.99
N GLU A 2 -9.60 36.69 -26.92
CA GLU A 2 -9.03 36.35 -25.58
C GLU A 2 -9.67 35.08 -24.99
N ARG A 3 -10.47 34.35 -25.77
CA ARG A 3 -11.17 33.14 -25.31
C ARG A 3 -10.47 31.82 -25.70
N GLU A 4 -9.36 31.86 -26.43
CA GLU A 4 -8.68 30.64 -26.92
C GLU A 4 -7.46 30.19 -26.10
N MET A 5 -7.07 30.93 -25.05
CA MET A 5 -5.88 30.58 -24.25
C MET A 5 -6.18 29.78 -22.96
N LYS A 6 -7.44 29.44 -22.69
CA LYS A 6 -7.82 28.62 -21.52
C LYS A 6 -8.07 27.14 -21.86
N GLU A 7 -8.35 26.81 -23.11
CA GLU A 7 -8.64 25.42 -23.52
C GLU A 7 -7.40 24.54 -23.69
N THR A 8 -6.22 25.14 -23.87
CA THR A 8 -4.97 24.38 -24.10
C THR A 8 -4.20 24.01 -22.83
N LYS A 9 -4.63 24.48 -21.65
CA LYS A 9 -4.02 24.09 -20.37
C LYS A 9 -4.56 22.76 -19.82
N LEU A 10 -5.66 22.25 -20.37
CA LEU A 10 -6.34 21.05 -19.88
C LEU A 10 -5.84 19.75 -20.54
N SER A 11 -5.11 19.82 -21.67
CA SER A 11 -4.68 18.64 -22.44
C SER A 11 -3.29 18.08 -22.09
N LYS A 12 -2.57 18.64 -21.11
CA LYS A 12 -1.18 18.26 -20.79
C LYS A 12 -0.96 17.78 -19.34
N ALA A 13 -2.01 17.29 -18.70
CA ALA A 13 -1.89 16.53 -17.47
C ALA A 13 -2.35 15.10 -17.75
N ILE A 14 -1.47 14.13 -17.54
CA ILE A 14 -1.86 12.71 -17.49
C ILE A 14 -3.02 12.60 -16.50
N SER A 15 -4.09 11.92 -16.88
CA SER A 15 -5.27 11.74 -16.01
C SER A 15 -4.92 10.94 -14.76
N ASP A 16 -5.65 11.17 -13.68
CA ASP A 16 -5.46 10.44 -12.42
C ASP A 16 -5.50 8.91 -12.62
N GLU A 17 -6.36 8.43 -13.52
CA GLU A 17 -6.51 7.00 -13.85
C GLU A 17 -5.22 6.38 -14.42
N ILE A 18 -4.52 7.11 -15.28
CA ILE A 18 -3.26 6.62 -15.86
C ILE A 18 -2.15 6.64 -14.82
N TRP A 19 -2.11 7.66 -13.95
CA TRP A 19 -1.17 7.66 -12.83
C TRP A 19 -1.41 6.51 -11.86
N ILE A 20 -2.67 6.20 -11.54
CA ILE A 20 -3.01 5.05 -10.70
C ILE A 20 -2.49 3.76 -11.34
N LYS A 21 -2.78 3.52 -12.62
CA LYS A 21 -2.29 2.34 -13.34
C LYS A 21 -0.76 2.24 -13.37
N ILE A 22 -0.06 3.35 -13.56
CA ILE A 22 1.42 3.39 -13.51
C ILE A 22 1.92 2.98 -12.12
N LEU A 23 1.30 3.51 -11.06
CA LEU A 23 1.66 3.18 -9.69
C LEU A 23 1.34 1.72 -9.35
N GLU A 24 0.16 1.23 -9.72
CA GLU A 24 -0.25 -0.18 -9.57
C GLU A 24 0.74 -1.10 -10.28
N THR A 25 1.06 -0.81 -11.54
CA THR A 25 2.05 -1.58 -12.31
C THR A 25 3.42 -1.58 -11.62
N GLY A 26 3.84 -0.44 -11.06
CA GLY A 26 5.09 -0.36 -10.31
C GLY A 26 5.08 -1.21 -9.04
N ILE A 27 3.94 -1.29 -8.34
CA ILE A 27 3.74 -2.15 -7.17
C ILE A 27 3.74 -3.63 -7.58
N ASP A 28 2.99 -4.00 -8.63
CA ASP A 28 2.90 -5.37 -9.16
C ASP A 28 4.27 -5.91 -9.55
N ASN A 29 5.11 -5.08 -10.16
CA ASN A 29 6.48 -5.44 -10.54
C ASN A 29 7.49 -5.31 -9.38
N SER A 30 7.03 -5.05 -8.15
CA SER A 30 7.87 -4.84 -6.95
C SER A 30 8.91 -3.72 -7.09
N ILE A 31 8.70 -2.79 -8.04
CA ILE A 31 9.55 -1.61 -8.27
C ILE A 31 9.22 -0.54 -7.22
N LEU A 32 7.93 -0.37 -6.91
CA LEU A 32 7.44 0.54 -5.90
C LEU A 32 6.99 -0.26 -4.67
N LYS A 33 7.46 0.16 -3.50
CA LYS A 33 7.07 -0.40 -2.20
C LYS A 33 6.19 0.60 -1.44
N PHE A 34 5.61 0.17 -0.33
CA PHE A 34 4.79 1.03 0.51
C PHE A 34 5.49 2.35 0.90
N LYS A 35 6.81 2.31 1.10
CA LYS A 35 7.62 3.50 1.44
C LYS A 35 7.55 4.54 0.33
N ASP A 36 7.62 4.13 -0.92
CA ASP A 36 7.58 5.04 -2.08
C ASP A 36 6.20 5.69 -2.19
N ILE A 37 5.13 4.91 -1.97
CA ILE A 37 3.76 5.41 -1.93
C ILE A 37 3.57 6.42 -0.78
N CYS A 38 4.18 6.19 0.38
CA CYS A 38 4.20 7.16 1.48
C CYS A 38 4.96 8.44 1.09
N HIS A 39 6.13 8.34 0.45
CA HIS A 39 6.86 9.53 -0.02
C HIS A 39 6.04 10.34 -1.03
N PHE A 40 5.35 9.68 -1.97
CA PHE A 40 4.45 10.37 -2.91
C PHE A 40 3.36 11.15 -2.20
N SER A 41 2.90 10.66 -1.04
CA SER A 41 1.90 11.37 -0.24
C SER A 41 2.38 12.71 0.32
N GLU A 42 3.69 12.88 0.45
CA GLU A 42 4.33 14.09 0.99
C GLU A 42 4.83 15.03 -0.13
N CYS A 43 5.03 14.52 -1.36
CA CYS A 43 5.58 15.31 -2.46
C CYS A 43 4.66 16.45 -2.93
N CYS A 44 3.39 16.17 -3.20
CA CYS A 44 2.45 17.20 -3.68
C CYS A 44 0.98 16.78 -3.49
N LYS A 45 0.04 17.74 -3.63
CA LYS A 45 -1.40 17.49 -3.44
C LYS A 45 -1.98 16.42 -4.38
N ASN A 46 -1.54 16.40 -5.63
CA ASN A 46 -2.03 15.43 -6.62
C ASN A 46 -1.53 14.01 -6.29
N LEU A 47 -0.23 13.87 -6.00
CA LEU A 47 0.34 12.59 -5.59
C LEU A 47 -0.19 12.12 -4.24
N ASN A 48 -0.50 13.02 -3.32
CA ASN A 48 -1.21 12.69 -2.08
C ASN A 48 -2.57 12.07 -2.37
N LYS A 49 -3.38 12.70 -3.22
CA LYS A 49 -4.68 12.16 -3.64
C LYS A 49 -4.55 10.77 -4.28
N LEU A 50 -3.55 10.58 -5.14
CA LEU A 50 -3.29 9.31 -5.83
C LEU A 50 -2.80 8.23 -4.86
N SER A 51 -1.84 8.55 -4.00
CA SER A 51 -1.26 7.63 -3.01
C SER A 51 -2.27 7.10 -1.98
N ASN A 52 -3.37 7.82 -1.75
CA ASN A 52 -4.43 7.40 -0.83
C ASN A 52 -5.52 6.57 -1.51
N LYS A 53 -5.35 6.20 -2.80
CA LYS A 53 -6.29 5.34 -3.51
C LYS A 53 -6.26 3.94 -2.95
N GLU A 54 -7.45 3.41 -2.68
CA GLU A 54 -7.64 2.11 -2.06
C GLU A 54 -6.99 0.97 -2.84
N THR A 55 -7.11 1.02 -4.17
CA THR A 55 -6.57 -0.02 -5.07
C THR A 55 -5.07 -0.24 -4.88
N LEU A 56 -4.28 0.84 -4.75
CA LEU A 56 -2.84 0.74 -4.49
C LEU A 56 -2.52 -0.02 -3.20
N TRP A 57 -3.28 0.24 -2.13
CA TRP A 57 -3.07 -0.43 -0.84
C TRP A 57 -3.60 -1.86 -0.86
N SER A 58 -4.67 -2.15 -1.62
CA SER A 58 -5.14 -3.51 -1.86
C SER A 58 -4.09 -4.35 -2.61
N THR A 59 -3.44 -3.78 -3.62
CA THR A 59 -2.33 -4.44 -4.34
C THR A 59 -1.16 -4.69 -3.40
N LEU A 60 -0.72 -3.69 -2.63
CA LEU A 60 0.33 -3.85 -1.62
C LEU A 60 -0.01 -4.94 -0.58
N LEU A 61 -1.26 -4.96 -0.10
CA LEU A 61 -1.73 -5.99 0.84
C LEU A 61 -1.63 -7.39 0.25
N THR A 62 -1.96 -7.55 -1.02
CA THR A 62 -1.94 -8.84 -1.72
C THR A 62 -0.52 -9.35 -1.90
N ILE A 63 0.42 -8.46 -2.21
CA ILE A 63 1.83 -8.79 -2.45
C ILE A 63 2.59 -9.03 -1.13
N ASP A 64 2.48 -8.12 -0.18
CA ASP A 64 3.28 -8.16 1.06
C ASP A 64 2.69 -9.12 2.12
N PHE A 65 1.37 -9.32 2.09
CA PHE A 65 0.65 -10.14 3.05
C PHE A 65 -0.32 -11.09 2.33
N PRO A 66 0.21 -12.02 1.50
CA PRO A 66 -0.62 -13.02 0.84
C PRO A 66 -1.43 -13.74 1.92
N ARG A 67 -2.77 -13.77 1.73
CA ARG A 67 -3.62 -14.58 2.61
C ARG A 67 -3.22 -16.03 2.38
N ASP A 68 -2.84 -16.72 3.45
CA ASP A 68 -2.68 -18.17 3.40
C ASP A 68 -4.04 -18.77 3.02
N HIS A 69 -4.14 -19.34 1.82
CA HIS A 69 -5.35 -20.01 1.31
C HIS A 69 -5.74 -21.26 2.16
N ASN A 70 -5.01 -21.57 3.23
CA ASN A 70 -5.25 -22.73 4.09
C ASN A 70 -6.24 -22.47 5.25
N GLN A 71 -6.94 -21.33 5.24
CA GLN A 71 -8.18 -21.19 6.01
C GLN A 71 -9.37 -21.26 5.05
N ASP A 72 -9.70 -22.49 4.66
CA ASP A 72 -11.02 -22.83 4.13
C ASP A 72 -12.10 -22.33 5.11
N ASN A 73 -12.91 -21.36 4.66
CA ASN A 73 -14.34 -21.14 4.96
C ASN A 73 -14.82 -19.67 4.84
N ASP A 74 -13.97 -18.70 4.51
CA ASP A 74 -14.48 -17.38 4.11
C ASP A 74 -14.41 -17.25 2.57
N GLU A 75 -15.37 -17.92 1.92
CA GLU A 75 -15.72 -17.66 0.52
C GLU A 75 -16.15 -16.19 0.38
N VAL A 76 -15.41 -15.49 -0.49
CA VAL A 76 -15.83 -14.36 -1.33
C VAL A 76 -16.63 -13.26 -0.64
N GLU A 77 -16.00 -12.10 -0.42
CA GLU A 77 -16.61 -10.83 -0.81
C GLU A 77 -15.53 -9.82 -1.25
N ASP A 78 -15.38 -9.71 -2.57
CA ASP A 78 -15.08 -8.46 -3.29
C ASP A 78 -16.28 -7.49 -3.13
N ASP A 79 -16.75 -7.28 -1.88
CA ASP A 79 -17.86 -6.39 -1.59
C ASP A 79 -17.36 -5.03 -1.19
N SER A 80 -17.93 -4.05 -1.88
CA SER A 80 -17.65 -2.63 -1.82
C SER A 80 -18.19 -1.98 -0.55
N SER A 81 -18.29 -2.73 0.56
CA SER A 81 -18.90 -2.32 1.83
C SER A 81 -18.11 -2.76 3.07
N GLU A 82 -16.77 -2.72 3.04
CA GLU A 82 -15.97 -2.90 4.27
C GLU A 82 -15.99 -1.60 5.10
N SER A 83 -17.03 -1.47 5.92
CA SER A 83 -17.22 -0.53 7.05
C SER A 83 -15.98 0.32 7.43
N PHE A 84 -15.97 1.57 6.95
CA PHE A 84 -15.21 2.74 7.45
C PHE A 84 -13.67 2.72 7.49
N ALA A 85 -12.98 1.60 7.27
CA ALA A 85 -11.51 1.54 7.37
C ALA A 85 -10.83 1.56 6.00
N THR A 86 -10.09 2.63 5.69
CA THR A 86 -9.27 2.69 4.46
C THR A 86 -8.30 1.49 4.38
N LYS A 87 -8.14 0.81 3.24
CA LYS A 87 -7.17 -0.31 3.08
C LYS A 87 -5.73 0.06 3.47
N LYS A 88 -5.38 1.35 3.37
CA LYS A 88 -4.16 1.91 3.94
C LYS A 88 -4.00 1.62 5.44
N ALA A 89 -5.06 1.84 6.23
CA ALA A 89 -5.06 1.55 7.66
C ALA A 89 -4.87 0.05 7.93
N VAL A 90 -5.57 -0.80 7.16
CA VAL A 90 -5.42 -2.26 7.23
C VAL A 90 -3.98 -2.68 6.94
N TYR A 91 -3.37 -2.13 5.89
CA TYR A 91 -1.97 -2.35 5.55
C TYR A 91 -1.04 -1.95 6.69
N MET A 92 -1.22 -0.76 7.25
CA MET A 92 -0.40 -0.25 8.35
C MET A 92 -0.51 -1.13 9.60
N ASP A 93 -1.70 -1.66 9.89
CA ASP A 93 -1.89 -2.55 11.04
C ASP A 93 -1.23 -3.92 10.83
N ARG A 94 -1.31 -4.49 9.62
CA ARG A 94 -0.58 -5.72 9.29
C ARG A 94 0.93 -5.53 9.35
N LEU A 95 1.44 -4.43 8.80
CA LEU A 95 2.87 -4.10 8.85
C LEU A 95 3.38 -3.96 10.29
N LYS A 96 2.63 -3.28 11.16
CA LYS A 96 2.99 -3.18 12.59
C LYS A 96 3.02 -4.53 13.27
N LYS A 97 2.04 -5.41 13.00
CA LYS A 97 2.01 -6.77 13.55
C LYS A 97 3.21 -7.59 13.09
N TYR A 98 3.53 -7.54 11.79
CA TYR A 98 4.69 -8.20 11.21
C TYR A 98 5.99 -7.76 11.90
N ILE A 99 6.24 -6.45 11.96
CA ILE A 99 7.44 -5.90 12.61
C ILE A 99 7.52 -6.32 14.07
N LYS A 100 6.40 -6.24 14.80
CA LYS A 100 6.35 -6.64 16.22
C LYS A 100 6.71 -8.11 16.41
N GLN A 101 6.22 -8.99 15.53
CA GLN A 101 6.53 -10.42 15.59
C GLN A 101 8.02 -10.67 15.33
N GLU A 102 8.58 -10.06 14.29
CA GLU A 102 10.01 -10.15 13.95
C GLU A 102 10.91 -9.74 15.13
N TRP A 103 10.57 -8.65 15.82
CA TRP A 103 11.28 -8.24 17.04
C TRP A 103 11.15 -9.23 18.20
N ALA A 104 9.99 -9.86 18.36
CA ALA A 104 9.76 -10.86 19.40
C ALA A 104 10.58 -12.13 19.15
N ASP A 105 10.69 -12.55 17.88
CA ASP A 105 11.47 -13.71 17.48
C ASP A 105 12.96 -13.45 17.65
N LEU A 106 13.45 -12.29 17.21
CA LEU A 106 14.84 -11.87 17.39
C LEU A 106 15.21 -11.81 18.89
N ARG A 107 14.35 -11.23 19.71
CA ARG A 107 14.56 -11.16 21.17
C ARG A 107 14.59 -12.55 21.80
N SER A 108 13.72 -13.45 21.35
CA SER A 108 13.69 -14.83 21.82
C SER A 108 14.97 -15.58 21.44
N GLU A 109 15.51 -15.34 20.26
CA GLU A 109 16.76 -15.94 19.79
C GLU A 109 17.97 -15.45 20.58
N ILE A 110 18.05 -14.14 20.86
CA ILE A 110 19.09 -13.56 21.73
C ILE A 110 19.06 -14.22 23.12
N LEU A 111 17.88 -14.36 23.73
CA LEU A 111 17.74 -14.98 25.05
C LEU A 111 18.16 -16.47 25.08
N LYS A 112 17.93 -17.22 23.99
CA LYS A 112 18.42 -18.61 23.89
C LYS A 112 19.94 -18.65 23.83
N HIS A 113 20.54 -17.77 23.02
CA HIS A 113 21.99 -17.68 22.89
C HIS A 113 22.66 -17.30 24.23
N GLU A 114 22.09 -16.34 24.97
CA GLU A 114 22.58 -15.95 26.31
C GLU A 114 22.45 -17.08 27.35
N ARG A 115 21.43 -17.94 27.23
CA ARG A 115 21.25 -19.10 28.13
C ARG A 115 22.16 -20.28 27.79
N GLY A 116 22.61 -20.42 26.54
CA GLY A 116 23.54 -21.47 26.11
C GLY A 116 25.02 -21.16 26.38
N LEU A 117 25.33 -19.90 26.73
CA LEU A 117 26.68 -19.42 27.07
C LEU A 117 26.96 -19.40 28.59
N ASN A 118 25.94 -19.62 29.43
CA ASN A 118 26.06 -19.76 30.89
C ASN A 118 25.96 -21.23 31.30
#